data_AF-A0A972AQ09-F1
#
_entry.id   AF-A0A972AQ09-F1
#
_cell.length_a   1.000
_cell.length_b   1.000
_cell.length_c   1.000
_cell.angle_alpha   90.00
_cell.angle_beta   90.00
_cell.angle_gamma   90.00
#
_symmetry.space_group_name_H-M   'P 1'
#
loop_
_entity.id
_entity.type
_entity.pdbx_description
1 polymer ?
#
loop_
_entity_poly.entity_id
_entity_poly.type
_entity_poly.pdbx_seq_one_letter_code
_entity_poly.pdbx_strand_id
1 'polypeptide(L)' 'MENEIKTGTDMPRTTKKVGRMTYLVGVHFNENSKMDVGDKLKRVILNDLEHKKSKK' A
#
# COMPACT_ATOMS: atom_id res chain seq x y z
N MET A 1 -8.11 19.92 9.81
CA MET A 1 -6.86 20.30 9.12
C MET A 1 -6.50 19.20 8.16
N GLU A 2 -6.01 19.61 7.01
CA GLU A 2 -6.13 18.97 5.71
C GLU A 2 -5.33 17.67 5.61
N ASN A 3 -5.88 16.68 4.91
CA ASN A 3 -5.10 15.53 4.43
C ASN A 3 -4.20 16.03 3.29
N GLU A 4 -3.16 16.79 3.61
CA GLU A 4 -2.09 17.10 2.66
C GLU A 4 -1.39 15.78 2.31
N ILE A 5 -1.68 15.27 1.12
CA ILE A 5 -0.88 14.19 0.54
C ILE A 5 0.48 14.82 0.27
N LYS A 6 1.47 14.57 1.14
CA LYS A 6 2.88 14.90 0.92
C LYS A 6 3.33 14.21 -0.37
N THR A 7 3.21 14.89 -1.50
CA THR A 7 3.53 14.39 -2.86
C THR A 7 5.02 14.53 -3.19
N GLY A 8 5.88 14.55 -2.17
CA GLY A 8 7.33 14.63 -2.32
C GLY A 8 7.89 13.46 -3.13
N THR A 9 9.00 13.72 -3.82
CA THR A 9 9.71 12.78 -4.71
C THR A 9 10.13 11.49 -4.00
N ASP A 10 10.19 11.49 -2.67
CA ASP A 10 10.63 10.38 -1.83
C ASP A 10 9.51 9.39 -1.42
N MET A 11 8.26 9.64 -1.85
CA MET A 11 7.14 8.74 -1.57
C MET A 11 7.21 7.50 -2.46
N PRO A 12 7.16 6.27 -1.91
CA PRO A 12 7.06 5.05 -2.70
C PRO A 12 5.82 5.09 -3.60
N ARG A 13 6.02 4.83 -4.90
CA ARG A 13 4.97 4.86 -5.92
C ARG A 13 4.92 3.54 -6.68
N THR A 14 3.72 3.17 -7.13
CA THR A 14 3.51 2.00 -7.98
C THR A 14 2.51 2.31 -9.09
N THR A 15 2.62 1.62 -10.22
CA THR A 15 1.67 1.78 -11.34
C THR A 15 0.60 0.70 -11.26
N LYS A 16 -0.67 1.09 -11.35
CA LYS A 16 -1.78 0.14 -11.36
C LYS A 16 -2.72 0.42 -12.52
N LYS A 17 -3.02 -0.63 -13.30
CA LYS A 17 -4.03 -0.58 -14.36
C LYS A 17 -5.40 -0.93 -13.78
N VAL A 18 -6.38 -0.05 -14.00
CA VAL A 18 -7.78 -0.28 -13.63
C VAL A 18 -8.63 -0.01 -14.87
N GLY A 19 -9.23 -1.07 -15.43
CA GLY A 19 -9.92 -1.01 -16.72
C GLY A 19 -8.97 -0.58 -17.85
N ARG A 20 -9.30 0.53 -18.51
CA ARG A 20 -8.51 1.09 -19.63
C ARG A 20 -7.47 2.13 -19.20
N MET A 21 -7.46 2.55 -17.94
CA MET A 21 -6.56 3.60 -17.44
C MET A 21 -5.44 3.01 -16.58
N THR A 22 -4.25 3.61 -16.68
CA THR A 22 -3.11 3.33 -15.81
C THR A 22 -2.93 4.50 -14.85
N TYR A 23 -2.89 4.19 -13.56
CA TYR A 23 -2.74 5.16 -12.49
C TYR A 23 -1.36 5.04 -11.85
N LEU A 24 -0.77 6.19 -11.51
CA LEU A 24 0.35 6.25 -10.57
C LEU A 24 -0.23 6.37 -9.16
N VAL A 25 0.05 5.37 -8.33
CA VAL A 25 -0.47 5.26 -6.97
C VAL A 25 0.66 5.54 -5.99
N GLY A 26 0.52 6.60 -5.18
CA GLY A 26 1.43 6.89 -4.07
C GLY A 26 1.02 6.13 -2.81
N VAL A 27 2.01 5.60 -2.08
CA VAL A 27 1.78 4.94 -0.78
C VAL A 27 1.80 5.98 0.34
N HIS A 28 0.64 6.33 0.87
CA HIS A 28 0.51 7.24 2.00
C HIS A 28 0.42 6.46 3.32
N PHE A 29 1.37 6.67 4.22
CA PHE A 29 1.29 6.18 5.58
C PHE A 29 0.73 7.29 6.46
N ASN A 30 -0.41 7.02 7.10
CA ASN A 30 -0.97 7.93 8.08
C ASN A 30 0.02 8.11 9.25
N GLU A 31 0.41 9.35 9.53
CA GLU A 31 1.34 9.71 10.60
C GLU A 31 0.81 9.32 12.00
N ASN A 32 -0.52 9.26 12.16
CA ASN A 32 -1.18 8.89 13.41
C ASN A 32 -1.48 7.39 13.48
N SER A 33 -1.00 6.59 12.53
CA SER A 33 -1.25 5.16 12.53
C SER A 33 -0.51 4.49 13.69
N LYS A 34 -1.26 3.79 14.55
CA LYS A 34 -0.69 2.95 15.62
C LYS A 34 0.15 1.76 15.11
N MET A 35 0.12 1.49 13.80
CA MET A 35 0.84 0.40 13.16
C MET A 35 1.92 0.94 12.22
N ASP A 36 3.14 0.49 12.46
CA ASP A 36 4.29 0.78 11.60
C ASP A 36 4.15 0.16 10.20
N VAL A 37 4.92 0.69 9.24
CA VAL A 37 5.03 0.17 7.89
C VAL A 37 5.45 -1.30 7.89
N GLY A 38 6.40 -1.67 8.75
CA GLY A 38 6.87 -3.04 8.88
C GLY A 38 5.75 -4.01 9.26
N ASP A 39 4.88 -3.62 10.19
CA ASP A 39 3.76 -4.46 10.63
C ASP A 39 2.67 -4.58 9.56
N LYS A 40 2.43 -3.51 8.80
CA LYS A 40 1.55 -3.56 7.62
C LYS A 40 2.09 -4.49 6.54
N LEU A 41 3.39 -4.42 6.25
CA LEU A 41 4.05 -5.28 5.26
C LEU A 41 3.99 -6.75 5.67
N LYS A 42 4.33 -7.07 6.92
CA LYS A 42 4.22 -8.42 7.47
C LYS A 42 2.81 -8.98 7.28
N ARG A 43 1.77 -8.19 7.59
CA ARG A 43 0.37 -8.64 7.43
C ARG A 43 0.02 -8.96 5.99
N VAL A 44 0.44 -8.14 5.03
CA VAL A 44 0.19 -8.37 3.60
C VAL A 44 0.89 -9.65 3.13
N ILE A 45 2.14 -9.85 3.51
CA ILE A 45 2.92 -11.05 3.14
C ILE A 45 2.29 -12.31 3.74
N LEU A 46 1.98 -12.30 5.04
CA LEU A 46 1.35 -13.43 5.72
C LEU A 46 0.00 -13.79 5.08
N ASN A 47 -0.83 -12.79 4.79
CA ASN A 47 -2.11 -13.01 4.12
C ASN A 47 -1.94 -13.67 2.75
N ASP A 48 -0.98 -13.21 1.93
CA ASP A 48 -0.73 -13.81 0.61
C ASP A 48 -0.23 -15.27 0.72
N LEU A 49 0.64 -15.56 1.70
CA LEU A 49 1.12 -16.91 1.97
C LEU A 49 0.01 -17.85 2.44
N GLU A 50 -0.93 -17.39 3.26
CA GLU A 50 -2.08 -18.17 3.73
C GLU A 50 -3.11 -18.40 2.61
N HIS A 51 -3.42 -17.37 1.81
CA HIS A 51 -4.41 -17.47 0.74
C HIS A 51 -3.89 -18.27 -0.47
N LYS A 52 -2.57 -18.38 -0.64
CA LYS A 52 -1.97 -19.32 -1.60
C LYS A 52 -2.13 -20.79 -1.23
N LYS A 53 -2.35 -21.12 0.05
CA LYS A 53 -2.57 -22.52 0.50
C LYS A 53 -3.98 -23.04 0.22
N SER A 54 -4.94 -22.15 -0.05
CA SER A 54 -6.36 -22.51 -0.29
C SER A 54 -6.70 -22.73 -1.79
N LYS A 55 -5.72 -22.62 -2.68
CA LYS A 55 -5.86 -23.02 -4.09
C LYS A 55 -5.19 -24.38 -4.30
N LYS A 56 -5.85 -25.45 -3.85
CA LYS A 56 -5.52 -26.83 -4.24
C LYS A 56 -6.80 -27.59 -4.52
#